data_AF-A0A1X7U632-F1
#
_entry.id   AF-A0A1X7U632-F1
#
_cell.length_a   1.000
_cell.length_b   1.000
_cell.length_c   1.000
_cell.angle_alpha   90.00
_cell.angle_beta   90.00
_cell.angle_gamma   90.00
#
_symmetry.space_group_name_H-M   'P 1'
#
loop_
_entity.id
_entity.type
_entity.pdbx_description
1 polymer ?
#
loop_
_entity_poly.entity_id
_entity_poly.type
_entity_poly.pdbx_seq_one_letter_code
_entity_poly.pdbx_strand_id
1 'polypeptide(L)'
;MSSEVYQFGWCLQCTSKQHFFPPRYFHVLSLRLAYKMAKPQKDNQLMRRCAFWKNGLYWSNSNGVGSLVEIVDESQCVLVMMSFKEDIMMSVGRDVMGEVMSVYEESCPNLEVKELVIDPKELAYPVNTLRERTVYSVKDILSAIDKGEKCIVRDNGTSTRLKEILPDEPLSDISKLSLLGRRDIKEVIEITEEFKTPLTPIKLDIKDLDIVIEELTILNQLDCTKWYQFGLHLGLYDPTLNAIKMDHGQCKPCLIQCMSAWLRGEDKVREKGGPSWSSLATALDTIAEKSIASYIRDKYCQ
;
A
#
# COMPACT_ATOMS: atom_id res chain seq x y z
N MET A 1 -0.21 -30.36 5.74
CA MET A 1 1.13 -29.73 5.80
C MET A 1 1.68 -30.05 7.17
N SER A 2 2.89 -30.59 7.26
CA SER A 2 3.61 -30.78 8.54
C SER A 2 3.68 -29.43 9.27
N SER A 3 3.63 -29.44 10.62
CA SER A 3 3.72 -28.21 11.43
C SER A 3 5.10 -27.60 11.30
N GLU A 4 5.33 -26.87 10.21
CA GLU A 4 6.51 -26.04 10.08
C GLU A 4 6.45 -24.96 11.15
N VAL A 5 7.48 -24.95 11.99
CA VAL A 5 7.65 -23.92 13.01
C VAL A 5 8.32 -22.74 12.31
N TYR A 6 7.55 -21.69 12.08
CA TYR A 6 8.07 -20.42 11.56
C TYR A 6 8.87 -19.69 12.64
N GLN A 7 10.00 -19.10 12.27
CA GLN A 7 10.84 -18.29 13.15
C GLN A 7 10.61 -16.79 12.97
N PHE A 8 10.07 -16.38 11.81
CA PHE A 8 9.82 -14.97 11.51
C PHE A 8 8.49 -14.78 10.80
N GLY A 9 7.81 -13.68 11.14
CA GLY A 9 6.54 -13.28 10.53
C GLY A 9 6.51 -11.77 10.29
N TRP A 10 6.20 -11.38 9.07
CA TRP A 10 6.05 -9.99 8.66
C TRP A 10 4.78 -9.86 7.82
N CYS A 11 4.16 -8.68 7.86
CA CYS A 11 2.98 -8.43 7.06
C CYS A 11 2.86 -6.98 6.61
N LEU A 12 2.25 -6.83 5.43
CA LEU A 12 1.85 -5.55 4.85
C LEU A 12 0.32 -5.46 4.95
N GLN A 13 -0.18 -4.63 5.85
CA GLN A 13 -1.60 -4.56 6.18
C GLN A 13 -2.20 -3.23 5.75
N CYS A 14 -3.39 -3.23 5.14
CA CYS A 14 -4.15 -2.02 4.87
C CYS A 14 -4.46 -1.26 6.19
N THR A 15 -4.38 0.06 6.16
CA THR A 15 -4.73 0.92 7.31
C THR A 15 -6.26 0.97 7.53
N SER A 16 -7.02 1.04 6.44
CA SER A 16 -8.48 1.12 6.42
C SER A 16 -9.13 -0.25 6.21
N LYS A 17 -10.26 -0.47 6.89
CA LYS A 17 -11.10 -1.68 6.72
C LYS A 17 -11.84 -1.74 5.40
N GLN A 18 -11.84 -0.66 4.61
CA GLN A 18 -12.47 -0.62 3.30
C GLN A 18 -11.45 -0.78 2.16
N HIS A 19 -10.16 -0.92 2.50
CA HIS A 19 -9.08 -1.08 1.54
C HIS A 19 -8.70 -2.55 1.41
N PHE A 20 -8.31 -2.94 0.20
CA PHE A 20 -7.91 -4.32 -0.13
C PHE A 20 -6.85 -4.29 -1.23
N PHE A 21 -5.90 -5.22 -1.16
CA PHE A 21 -4.96 -5.46 -2.23
C PHE A 21 -5.70 -5.95 -3.48
N PRO A 22 -5.47 -5.31 -4.65
CA PRO A 22 -6.15 -5.72 -5.88
C PRO A 22 -5.66 -7.11 -6.32
N PRO A 23 -6.50 -7.95 -6.97
CA PRO A 23 -6.06 -9.26 -7.46
C PRO A 23 -4.82 -9.22 -8.36
N ARG A 24 -4.66 -8.13 -9.14
CA ARG A 24 -3.48 -7.91 -10.00
C ARG A 24 -2.18 -7.89 -9.20
N TYR A 25 -2.18 -7.29 -8.01
CA TYR A 25 -1.02 -7.24 -7.13
C TYR A 25 -0.52 -8.67 -6.81
N PHE A 26 -1.43 -9.56 -6.42
CA PHE A 26 -1.08 -10.95 -6.12
C PHE A 26 -0.51 -11.70 -7.32
N HIS A 27 -1.11 -11.51 -8.51
CA HIS A 27 -0.65 -12.17 -9.73
C HIS A 27 0.78 -11.76 -10.09
N VAL A 28 1.08 -10.45 -10.04
CA VAL A 28 2.42 -9.92 -10.33
C VAL A 28 3.42 -10.42 -9.28
N LEU A 29 3.06 -10.33 -7.99
CA LEU A 29 3.90 -10.79 -6.89
C LEU A 29 4.23 -12.29 -7.02
N SER A 30 3.22 -13.12 -7.28
CA SER A 30 3.38 -14.56 -7.44
C SER A 30 4.31 -14.89 -8.61
N LEU A 31 4.14 -14.23 -9.75
CA LEU A 31 5.00 -14.42 -10.93
C LEU A 31 6.46 -14.02 -10.65
N ARG A 32 6.67 -12.87 -10.01
CA ARG A 32 8.02 -12.39 -9.70
C ARG A 32 8.72 -13.26 -8.66
N LEU A 33 8.03 -13.64 -7.59
CA LEU A 33 8.56 -14.57 -6.59
C LEU A 33 8.85 -15.93 -7.22
N ALA A 34 7.93 -16.47 -8.01
CA ALA A 34 8.15 -17.72 -8.74
C ALA A 34 9.41 -17.65 -9.61
N TYR A 35 9.61 -16.54 -10.35
CA TYR A 35 10.79 -16.34 -11.20
C TYR A 35 12.09 -16.18 -10.40
N LYS A 36 12.08 -15.41 -9.30
CA LYS A 36 13.27 -15.21 -8.46
C LYS A 36 13.68 -16.49 -7.74
N MET A 37 12.71 -17.23 -7.22
CA MET A 37 12.92 -18.48 -6.48
C MET A 37 13.12 -19.70 -7.41
N ALA A 38 12.85 -19.52 -8.69
CA ALA A 38 13.07 -20.52 -9.73
C ALA A 38 14.56 -20.71 -10.11
N LYS A 39 15.48 -19.88 -9.62
CA LYS A 39 16.88 -19.94 -10.04
C LYS A 39 17.56 -21.25 -9.59
N PRO A 40 18.31 -21.94 -10.47
CA PRO A 40 19.03 -23.16 -10.10
C PRO A 40 20.08 -22.86 -9.04
N GLN A 41 20.09 -23.64 -7.96
CA GLN A 41 21.25 -23.76 -7.07
C GLN A 41 22.15 -24.86 -7.66
N LYS A 42 23.48 -24.62 -7.69
CA LYS A 42 24.58 -25.44 -8.25
C LYS A 42 24.17 -26.82 -8.83
N ASP A 43 24.57 -27.06 -10.09
CA ASP A 43 24.33 -28.26 -10.94
C ASP A 43 23.10 -28.25 -11.86
N ASN A 44 22.54 -27.08 -12.21
CA ASN A 44 21.44 -26.93 -13.18
C ASN A 44 20.15 -27.73 -12.86
N GLN A 45 20.08 -28.44 -11.73
CA GLN A 45 18.87 -29.13 -11.29
C GLN A 45 17.95 -28.15 -10.56
N LEU A 46 16.76 -27.94 -11.15
CA LEU A 46 15.68 -27.18 -10.55
C LEU A 46 15.01 -28.01 -9.45
N MET A 47 15.64 -28.11 -8.28
CA MET A 47 15.04 -28.74 -7.09
C MET A 47 14.04 -27.76 -6.44
N ARG A 48 12.91 -27.52 -7.10
CA ARG A 48 11.87 -26.59 -6.63
C ARG A 48 10.80 -27.35 -5.84
N ARG A 49 10.80 -27.22 -4.50
CA ARG A 49 9.63 -27.57 -3.69
C ARG A 49 8.78 -26.32 -3.51
N CYS A 50 7.97 -26.00 -4.51
CA CYS A 50 7.05 -24.86 -4.47
C CYS A 50 5.61 -25.34 -4.63
N ALA A 51 4.73 -24.89 -3.73
CA ALA A 51 3.31 -25.14 -3.77
C ALA A 51 2.58 -23.80 -3.96
N PHE A 52 1.57 -23.80 -4.83
CA PHE A 52 0.71 -22.65 -5.08
C PHE A 52 -0.73 -23.03 -4.77
N TRP A 53 -1.49 -22.08 -4.24
CA TRP A 53 -2.94 -22.15 -4.10
C TRP A 53 -3.54 -20.78 -4.38
N LYS A 54 -4.86 -20.65 -4.17
CA LYS A 54 -5.65 -19.51 -4.64
C LYS A 54 -5.07 -18.14 -4.24
N ASN A 55 -4.60 -18.01 -3.01
CA ASN A 55 -4.19 -16.73 -2.42
C ASN A 55 -2.76 -16.77 -1.87
N GLY A 56 -2.01 -17.86 -2.08
CA GLY A 56 -0.70 -17.99 -1.50
C GLY A 56 0.21 -18.94 -2.25
N LEU A 57 1.48 -18.83 -1.90
CA LEU A 57 2.54 -19.71 -2.35
C LEU A 57 3.46 -20.01 -1.18
N TYR A 58 4.00 -21.21 -1.21
CA TYR A 58 5.03 -21.65 -0.27
C TYR A 58 6.18 -22.24 -1.07
N TRP A 59 7.41 -21.96 -0.66
CA TRP A 59 8.57 -22.67 -1.17
C TRP A 59 9.53 -23.01 -0.05
N SER A 60 10.28 -24.09 -0.25
CA SER A 60 11.46 -24.40 0.55
C SER A 60 12.64 -24.82 -0.30
N ASN A 61 13.84 -24.61 0.23
CA ASN A 61 15.09 -25.02 -0.39
C ASN A 61 15.78 -26.14 0.41
N SER A 62 16.83 -26.72 -0.17
CA SER A 62 17.63 -27.77 0.47
C SER A 62 18.39 -27.29 1.71
N ASN A 63 18.57 -25.98 1.86
CA ASN A 63 19.26 -25.38 3.00
C ASN A 63 18.33 -25.25 4.23
N GLY A 64 17.08 -25.71 4.13
CA GLY A 64 16.12 -25.66 5.22
C GLY A 64 15.47 -24.30 5.43
N VAL A 65 15.53 -23.41 4.41
CA VAL A 65 14.73 -22.19 4.40
C VAL A 65 13.39 -22.49 3.74
N GLY A 66 12.31 -22.23 4.46
CA GLY A 66 10.94 -22.19 3.97
C GLY A 66 10.42 -20.76 3.99
N SER A 67 9.56 -20.42 3.05
CA SER A 67 8.94 -19.12 2.99
C SER A 67 7.54 -19.23 2.42
N LEU A 68 6.59 -18.72 3.19
CA LEU A 68 5.18 -18.59 2.88
C LEU A 68 4.91 -17.14 2.53
N VAL A 69 4.23 -16.91 1.40
CA VAL A 69 3.64 -15.61 1.06
C VAL A 69 2.18 -15.85 0.73
N GLU A 70 1.29 -15.21 1.49
CA GLU A 70 -0.15 -15.42 1.36
C GLU A 70 -0.92 -14.12 1.57
N ILE A 71 -1.96 -13.91 0.77
CA ILE A 71 -2.93 -12.85 0.98
C ILE A 71 -4.05 -13.38 1.89
N VAL A 72 -4.16 -12.76 3.07
CA VAL A 72 -5.07 -13.14 4.15
C VAL A 72 -6.02 -11.98 4.49
N ASP A 73 -6.92 -12.20 5.46
CA ASP A 73 -7.84 -11.18 5.97
C ASP A 73 -8.66 -10.52 4.85
N GLU A 74 -9.35 -11.33 4.04
CA GLU A 74 -10.17 -10.84 2.91
C GLU A 74 -9.42 -9.95 1.90
N SER A 75 -8.13 -10.18 1.72
CA SER A 75 -7.24 -9.35 0.88
C SER A 75 -6.83 -8.02 1.49
N GLN A 76 -6.96 -7.85 2.80
CA GLN A 76 -6.46 -6.65 3.49
C GLN A 76 -5.02 -6.78 3.93
N CYS A 77 -4.43 -7.97 3.82
CA CYS A 77 -3.07 -8.18 4.29
C CYS A 77 -2.28 -9.16 3.43
N VAL A 78 -1.02 -8.80 3.16
CA VAL A 78 -0.01 -9.71 2.62
C VAL A 78 0.80 -10.22 3.79
N LEU A 79 0.74 -11.52 4.03
CA LEU A 79 1.46 -12.23 5.08
C LEU A 79 2.71 -12.88 4.50
N VAL A 80 3.84 -12.70 5.17
CA VAL A 80 5.09 -13.40 4.92
C VAL A 80 5.48 -14.14 6.19
N MET A 81 5.64 -15.47 6.11
CA MET A 81 6.18 -16.26 7.21
C MET A 81 7.38 -17.04 6.73
N MET A 82 8.44 -17.08 7.53
CA MET A 82 9.68 -17.73 7.17
C MET A 82 10.11 -18.75 8.20
N SER A 83 10.58 -19.88 7.69
CA SER A 83 11.29 -20.88 8.46
C SER A 83 12.73 -20.97 7.99
N PHE A 84 13.69 -21.07 8.90
CA PHE A 84 15.11 -21.14 8.53
C PHE A 84 15.96 -21.70 9.66
N LYS A 85 17.20 -22.04 9.31
CA LYS A 85 18.30 -22.29 10.24
C LYS A 85 19.24 -21.08 10.18
N GLU A 86 19.93 -20.78 11.28
CA GLU A 86 20.70 -19.55 11.56
C GLU A 86 21.48 -18.97 10.35
N ASP A 87 21.64 -17.64 10.32
CA ASP A 87 22.29 -16.78 9.31
C ASP A 87 21.65 -16.70 7.90
N ILE A 88 20.87 -17.69 7.46
CA ILE A 88 20.33 -17.72 6.08
C ILE A 88 19.07 -16.83 5.93
N MET A 89 18.36 -16.53 7.03
CA MET A 89 17.16 -15.68 7.03
C MET A 89 17.41 -14.34 6.33
N MET A 90 18.55 -13.71 6.63
CA MET A 90 18.78 -12.29 6.35
C MET A 90 18.71 -11.92 4.88
N SER A 91 19.22 -12.80 4.00
CA SER A 91 19.19 -12.56 2.55
C SER A 91 17.83 -12.87 1.96
N VAL A 92 17.20 -13.98 2.38
CA VAL A 92 15.91 -14.42 1.85
C VAL A 92 14.79 -13.51 2.31
N GLY A 93 14.75 -13.16 3.60
CA GLY A 93 13.81 -12.22 4.21
C GLY A 93 13.83 -10.88 3.50
N ARG A 94 15.01 -10.29 3.38
CA ARG A 94 15.22 -9.03 2.64
C ARG A 94 14.70 -9.10 1.21
N ASP A 95 15.00 -10.19 0.50
CA ASP A 95 14.64 -10.34 -0.91
C ASP A 95 13.15 -10.52 -1.11
N VAL A 96 12.48 -11.27 -0.23
CA VAL A 96 11.04 -11.49 -0.28
C VAL A 96 10.30 -10.22 0.11
N MET A 97 10.62 -9.62 1.25
CA MET A 97 9.97 -8.38 1.71
C MET A 97 10.20 -7.23 0.72
N GLY A 98 11.42 -7.11 0.19
CA GLY A 98 11.73 -6.13 -0.86
C GLY A 98 10.91 -6.35 -2.13
N GLU A 99 10.64 -7.62 -2.51
CA GLU A 99 9.79 -7.89 -3.66
C GLU A 99 8.32 -7.56 -3.41
N VAL A 100 7.82 -7.87 -2.21
CA VAL A 100 6.47 -7.49 -1.79
C VAL A 100 6.31 -5.96 -1.91
N MET A 101 7.24 -5.20 -1.32
CA MET A 101 7.20 -3.73 -1.36
C MET A 101 7.34 -3.16 -2.77
N SER A 102 8.28 -3.68 -3.58
CA SER A 102 8.45 -3.24 -4.97
C SER A 102 7.19 -3.46 -5.81
N VAL A 103 6.52 -4.61 -5.68
CA VAL A 103 5.28 -4.87 -6.42
C VAL A 103 4.15 -3.96 -5.90
N TYR A 104 4.15 -3.62 -4.61
CA TYR A 104 3.16 -2.74 -4.00
C TYR A 104 3.28 -1.32 -4.56
N GLU A 105 4.50 -0.78 -4.57
CA GLU A 105 4.81 0.55 -5.11
C GLU A 105 4.46 0.64 -6.61
N GLU A 106 4.66 -0.44 -7.38
CA GLU A 106 4.31 -0.44 -8.80
C GLU A 106 2.82 -0.65 -9.09
N SER A 107 2.13 -1.46 -8.28
CA SER A 107 0.78 -1.95 -8.62
C SER A 107 -0.33 -1.20 -7.91
N CYS A 108 -0.06 -0.65 -6.74
CA CYS A 108 -1.05 0.01 -5.88
C CYS A 108 -0.39 1.02 -4.91
N PRO A 109 0.39 2.01 -5.40
CA PRO A 109 1.12 2.95 -4.54
C PRO A 109 0.22 3.81 -3.66
N ASN A 110 -1.02 4.04 -4.09
CA ASN A 110 -2.00 4.87 -3.38
C ASN A 110 -2.75 4.10 -2.26
N LEU A 111 -2.49 2.79 -2.13
CA LEU A 111 -3.14 1.97 -1.11
C LEU A 111 -2.44 2.18 0.23
N GLU A 112 -3.07 2.87 1.16
CA GLU A 112 -2.47 3.07 2.48
C GLU A 112 -2.26 1.75 3.23
N VAL A 113 -1.00 1.45 3.53
CA VAL A 113 -0.57 0.24 4.22
C VAL A 113 0.39 0.57 5.35
N LYS A 114 0.48 -0.37 6.29
CA LYS A 114 1.47 -0.38 7.38
C LYS A 114 2.25 -1.69 7.35
N GLU A 115 3.55 -1.57 7.54
CA GLU A 115 4.45 -2.71 7.69
C GLU A 115 4.54 -3.13 9.15
N LEU A 116 4.31 -4.41 9.42
CA LEU A 116 4.20 -4.96 10.76
C LEU A 116 5.01 -6.26 10.90
N VAL A 117 5.66 -6.44 12.05
CA VAL A 117 6.30 -7.69 12.47
C VAL A 117 5.39 -8.40 13.46
N ILE A 118 5.17 -9.71 13.27
CA ILE A 118 4.40 -10.56 14.18
C ILE A 118 5.31 -10.98 15.33
N ASP A 119 4.81 -10.92 16.56
CA ASP A 119 5.55 -11.41 17.72
C ASP A 119 5.98 -12.88 17.51
N PRO A 120 7.25 -13.24 17.76
CA PRO A 120 7.72 -14.61 17.58
C PRO A 120 6.92 -15.68 18.35
N LYS A 121 6.23 -15.29 19.44
CA LYS A 121 5.35 -16.19 20.21
C LYS A 121 4.00 -16.45 19.54
N GLU A 122 3.63 -15.63 18.55
CA GLU A 122 2.33 -15.64 17.87
C GLU A 122 2.46 -16.14 16.41
N LEU A 123 3.51 -16.89 16.07
CA LEU A 123 3.80 -17.39 14.72
C LEU A 123 3.06 -18.69 14.35
N ALA A 124 1.94 -18.99 15.01
CA ALA A 124 1.11 -20.14 14.65
C ALA A 124 0.48 -19.94 13.25
N TYR A 125 0.41 -21.01 12.46
CA TYR A 125 -0.26 -21.03 11.15
C TYR A 125 -1.35 -22.12 11.16
N PRO A 126 -2.52 -21.91 10.51
CA PRO A 126 -2.93 -20.79 9.66
C PRO A 126 -3.17 -19.47 10.41
N VAL A 127 -3.07 -18.35 9.69
CA VAL A 127 -3.37 -17.01 10.22
C VAL A 127 -4.79 -16.65 9.86
N ASN A 128 -5.73 -16.84 10.79
CA ASN A 128 -7.14 -16.54 10.57
C ASN A 128 -7.41 -15.02 10.59
N THR A 129 -6.88 -14.31 11.59
CA THR A 129 -7.02 -12.85 11.77
C THR A 129 -5.75 -12.26 12.39
N LEU A 130 -5.24 -11.17 11.82
CA LEU A 130 -4.08 -10.45 12.38
C LEU A 130 -4.43 -9.61 13.61
N ARG A 131 -5.70 -9.20 13.75
CA ARG A 131 -6.16 -8.30 14.82
C ARG A 131 -6.05 -8.92 16.22
N GLU A 132 -5.97 -10.23 16.31
CA GLU A 132 -5.84 -10.97 17.57
C GLU A 132 -4.38 -11.20 17.97
N ARG A 133 -3.43 -10.86 17.09
CA ARG A 133 -2.00 -11.12 17.33
C ARG A 133 -1.29 -9.89 17.85
N THR A 134 -0.28 -10.16 18.64
CA THR A 134 0.70 -9.17 19.01
C THR A 134 1.58 -8.84 17.79
N VAL A 135 1.57 -7.57 17.38
CA VAL A 135 2.35 -7.07 16.23
C VAL A 135 3.07 -5.78 16.59
N TYR A 136 4.15 -5.49 15.86
CA TYR A 136 5.01 -4.33 16.06
C TYR A 136 5.18 -3.59 14.73
N SER A 137 5.04 -2.26 14.76
CA SER A 137 5.29 -1.40 13.60
C SER A 137 6.76 -1.47 13.18
N VAL A 138 7.02 -1.76 11.89
CA VAL A 138 8.38 -1.71 11.33
C VAL A 138 8.97 -0.31 11.46
N LYS A 139 8.15 0.74 11.28
CA LYS A 139 8.58 2.12 11.48
C LYS A 139 9.10 2.33 12.91
N ASP A 140 8.35 1.87 13.91
CA ASP A 140 8.70 2.09 15.32
C ASP A 140 9.95 1.28 15.69
N ILE A 141 10.06 0.05 15.17
CA ILE A 141 11.26 -0.77 15.28
C ILE A 141 12.49 -0.04 14.73
N LEU A 142 12.42 0.42 13.48
CA LEU A 142 13.56 1.06 12.83
C LEU A 142 13.89 2.41 13.49
N SER A 143 12.89 3.17 13.90
CA SER A 143 13.09 4.42 14.65
C SER A 143 13.78 4.19 15.99
N ALA A 144 13.41 3.12 16.72
CA ALA A 144 14.07 2.75 17.97
C ALA A 144 15.53 2.34 17.71
N ILE A 145 15.79 1.55 16.66
CA ILE A 145 17.14 1.12 16.28
C ILE A 145 18.01 2.34 15.89
N ASP A 146 17.49 3.25 15.07
CA ASP A 146 18.19 4.47 14.63
C ASP A 146 18.59 5.37 15.81
N LYS A 147 17.71 5.47 16.82
CA LYS A 147 17.97 6.20 18.06
C LYS A 147 18.89 5.45 19.05
N GLY A 148 19.29 4.22 18.74
CA GLY A 148 20.08 3.37 19.63
C GLY A 148 19.31 2.83 20.85
N GLU A 149 17.98 2.85 20.79
CA GLU A 149 17.10 2.28 21.80
C GLU A 149 17.14 0.75 21.73
N LYS A 150 16.89 0.08 22.88
CA LYS A 150 16.94 -1.39 22.97
C LYS A 150 15.56 -2.04 23.05
N CYS A 151 14.52 -1.23 23.20
CA CYS A 151 13.16 -1.67 23.46
C CYS A 151 12.16 -0.79 22.70
N ILE A 152 10.99 -1.36 22.41
CA ILE A 152 9.83 -0.63 21.93
C ILE A 152 8.83 -0.52 23.07
N VAL A 153 8.38 0.70 23.34
CA VAL A 153 7.33 1.01 24.31
C VAL A 153 6.00 1.09 23.57
N ARG A 154 4.99 0.40 24.08
CA ARG A 154 3.62 0.45 23.58
C ARG A 154 2.79 1.47 24.33
N ASP A 155 1.66 1.87 23.74
CA ASP A 155 0.71 2.82 24.32
C ASP A 155 0.15 2.38 25.68
N ASN A 156 0.09 1.08 25.94
CA ASN A 156 -0.33 0.52 27.23
C ASN A 156 0.79 0.53 28.30
N GLY A 157 1.94 1.15 28.02
CA GLY A 157 3.10 1.23 28.92
C GLY A 157 3.97 -0.01 28.97
N THR A 158 3.63 -1.09 28.24
CA THR A 158 4.48 -2.29 28.17
C THR A 158 5.66 -2.05 27.23
N SER A 159 6.82 -2.64 27.56
CA SER A 159 8.04 -2.51 26.77
C SER A 159 8.54 -3.89 26.37
N THR A 160 8.83 -4.09 25.08
CA THR A 160 9.44 -5.32 24.56
C THR A 160 10.83 -5.03 24.03
N ARG A 161 11.82 -5.88 24.33
CA ARG A 161 13.18 -5.73 23.80
C ARG A 161 13.20 -6.02 22.30
N LEU A 162 13.95 -5.24 21.53
CA LEU A 162 14.11 -5.46 20.09
C LEU A 162 14.66 -6.86 19.78
N LYS A 163 15.55 -7.39 20.62
CA LYS A 163 16.09 -8.76 20.47
C LYS A 163 15.07 -9.86 20.76
N GLU A 164 13.97 -9.55 21.43
CA GLU A 164 12.85 -10.48 21.60
C GLU A 164 11.91 -10.47 20.39
N ILE A 165 11.78 -9.33 19.71
CA ILE A 165 10.96 -9.17 18.50
C ILE A 165 11.70 -9.74 17.28
N LEU A 166 13.00 -9.46 17.20
CA LEU A 166 13.90 -9.80 16.09
C LEU A 166 15.11 -10.58 16.62
N PRO A 167 14.90 -11.84 17.08
CA PRO A 167 15.97 -12.64 17.68
C PRO A 167 17.11 -12.93 16.71
N ASP A 168 16.82 -13.09 15.42
CA ASP A 168 17.78 -13.52 14.41
C ASP A 168 18.34 -12.37 13.55
N GLU A 169 17.95 -11.13 13.82
CA GLU A 169 18.42 -9.96 13.07
C GLU A 169 19.70 -9.33 13.68
N PRO A 170 20.62 -8.81 12.83
CA PRO A 170 21.83 -8.13 13.25
C PRO A 170 21.53 -6.67 13.61
N LEU A 171 20.91 -6.44 14.77
CA LEU A 171 20.52 -5.11 15.25
C LEU A 171 21.69 -4.10 15.36
N SER A 172 22.94 -4.56 15.36
CA SER A 172 24.14 -3.72 15.35
C SER A 172 24.52 -3.18 13.96
N ASP A 173 24.03 -3.80 12.89
CA ASP A 173 24.31 -3.42 11.51
C ASP A 173 22.99 -3.16 10.78
N ILE A 174 22.53 -1.92 10.89
CA ILE A 174 21.24 -1.45 10.35
C ILE A 174 21.12 -1.77 8.85
N SER A 175 22.21 -1.57 8.09
CA SER A 175 22.25 -1.84 6.65
C SER A 175 21.96 -3.30 6.29
N LYS A 176 22.16 -4.21 7.26
CA LYS A 176 21.92 -5.64 7.11
C LYS A 176 20.52 -6.09 7.52
N LEU A 177 19.69 -5.22 8.11
CA LEU A 177 18.34 -5.61 8.53
C LEU A 177 17.47 -6.09 7.37
N SER A 178 16.75 -7.20 7.54
CA SER A 178 15.86 -7.73 6.50
C SER A 178 14.66 -6.82 6.29
N LEU A 179 14.19 -6.17 7.36
CA LEU A 179 13.03 -5.27 7.38
C LEU A 179 13.15 -4.10 6.40
N LEU A 180 14.37 -3.71 6.03
CA LEU A 180 14.58 -2.66 5.04
C LEU A 180 14.12 -3.10 3.64
N GLY A 181 14.09 -4.40 3.34
CA GLY A 181 13.65 -4.87 2.02
C GLY A 181 14.46 -4.29 0.86
N ARG A 182 15.75 -3.97 1.11
CA ARG A 182 16.67 -3.27 0.18
C ARG A 182 16.49 -1.75 0.06
N ARG A 183 15.63 -1.14 0.88
CA ARG A 183 15.48 0.32 1.03
C ARG A 183 16.49 0.91 2.01
N ASP A 184 16.68 2.22 1.96
CA ASP A 184 17.43 2.93 3.00
C ASP A 184 16.59 3.07 4.28
N ILE A 185 17.23 3.13 5.46
CA ILE A 185 16.49 3.32 6.71
C ILE A 185 15.75 4.67 6.72
N LYS A 186 16.35 5.71 6.14
CA LYS A 186 15.71 7.02 6.01
C LYS A 186 14.48 6.94 5.14
N GLU A 187 14.52 6.20 4.03
CA GLU A 187 13.34 5.95 3.23
C GLU A 187 12.23 5.34 4.10
N VAL A 188 12.49 4.28 4.87
CA VAL A 188 11.42 3.65 5.66
C VAL A 188 10.91 4.56 6.81
N ILE A 189 11.77 5.37 7.41
CA ILE A 189 11.39 6.29 8.50
C ILE A 189 10.67 7.55 7.94
N GLU A 190 11.19 8.13 6.84
CA GLU A 190 10.74 9.38 6.21
C GLU A 190 9.57 9.19 5.22
N ILE A 191 9.40 8.01 4.60
CA ILE A 191 8.22 7.70 3.74
C ILE A 191 6.90 7.88 4.51
N THR A 192 6.94 7.86 5.85
CA THR A 192 5.76 8.14 6.67
C THR A 192 5.64 9.60 7.16
N GLU A 193 6.60 10.46 6.81
CA GLU A 193 6.49 11.92 6.89
C GLU A 193 6.14 12.57 5.53
N GLU A 194 6.42 11.94 4.39
CA GLU A 194 5.96 12.45 3.08
C GLU A 194 4.44 12.41 2.89
N PHE A 195 3.72 11.56 3.64
CA PHE A 195 2.25 11.63 3.75
C PHE A 195 1.77 12.60 4.85
N LYS A 196 2.68 13.34 5.49
CA LYS A 196 2.38 14.39 6.49
C LYS A 196 3.21 15.65 6.25
N THR A 197 3.29 16.14 5.02
CA THR A 197 3.62 17.56 4.85
C THR A 197 2.52 18.43 5.47
N PRO A 198 2.87 19.50 6.20
CA PRO A 198 1.91 20.35 6.88
C PRO A 198 0.93 21.00 5.91
N LEU A 199 -0.35 20.94 6.28
CA LEU A 199 -1.51 21.66 5.75
C LEU A 199 -1.19 23.05 5.18
N THR A 200 -0.79 23.08 3.92
CA THR A 200 -1.16 24.14 2.98
C THR A 200 -2.22 23.55 2.05
N PRO A 201 -3.32 24.26 1.75
CA PRO A 201 -4.35 23.74 0.85
C PRO A 201 -3.69 23.27 -0.45
N ILE A 202 -3.69 21.96 -0.70
CA ILE A 202 -3.12 21.38 -1.91
C ILE A 202 -3.89 21.99 -3.08
N LYS A 203 -3.24 22.94 -3.76
CA LYS A 203 -3.76 23.56 -4.95
C LYS A 203 -3.43 22.63 -6.10
N LEU A 204 -4.46 22.00 -6.64
CA LEU A 204 -4.34 21.10 -7.78
C LEU A 204 -4.03 21.92 -9.04
N ASP A 205 -3.22 21.38 -9.92
CA ASP A 205 -2.92 21.95 -11.24
C ASP A 205 -3.19 20.94 -12.37
N ILE A 206 -3.00 21.37 -13.62
CA ILE A 206 -3.31 20.56 -14.79
C ILE A 206 -2.52 19.24 -14.87
N LYS A 207 -1.37 19.14 -14.19
CA LYS A 207 -0.55 17.93 -14.13
C LYS A 207 -1.20 16.84 -13.28
N ASP A 208 -2.11 17.21 -12.38
CA ASP A 208 -2.83 16.29 -11.49
C ASP A 208 -4.07 15.68 -12.17
N LEU A 209 -4.26 15.92 -13.48
CA LEU A 209 -5.44 15.45 -14.20
C LEU A 209 -5.59 13.92 -14.19
N ASP A 210 -4.47 13.19 -14.29
CA ASP A 210 -4.47 11.74 -14.20
C ASP A 210 -4.90 11.25 -12.82
N ILE A 211 -4.37 11.84 -11.75
CA ILE A 211 -4.72 11.53 -10.36
C ILE A 211 -6.20 11.85 -10.11
N VAL A 212 -6.68 13.04 -10.48
CA VAL A 212 -8.09 13.44 -10.30
C VAL A 212 -9.02 12.48 -11.04
N ILE A 213 -8.68 12.08 -12.26
CA ILE A 213 -9.49 11.12 -13.02
C ILE A 213 -9.43 9.73 -12.40
N GLU A 214 -8.26 9.28 -11.94
CA GLU A 214 -8.11 8.02 -11.21
C GLU A 214 -9.01 8.02 -9.97
N GLU A 215 -8.95 9.02 -9.10
CA GLU A 215 -9.79 9.10 -7.89
C GLU A 215 -11.30 9.12 -8.20
N LEU A 216 -11.72 9.84 -9.24
CA LEU A 216 -13.12 9.87 -9.67
C LEU A 216 -13.58 8.56 -10.35
N THR A 217 -12.64 7.72 -10.82
CA THR A 217 -12.93 6.47 -11.55
C THR A 217 -12.60 5.19 -10.79
N ILE A 218 -11.79 5.24 -9.72
CA ILE A 218 -11.39 4.09 -8.88
C ILE A 218 -12.60 3.30 -8.39
N LEU A 219 -13.71 3.98 -8.14
CA LEU A 219 -14.92 3.35 -7.66
C LEU A 219 -15.85 2.86 -8.77
N ASN A 220 -15.65 3.26 -10.03
CA ASN A 220 -16.63 3.09 -11.12
C ASN A 220 -18.05 3.57 -10.70
N GLN A 221 -18.13 4.39 -9.65
CA GLN A 221 -19.35 4.81 -8.95
C GLN A 221 -19.88 6.12 -9.48
N LEU A 222 -19.01 7.01 -9.96
CA LEU A 222 -19.47 8.26 -10.53
C LEU A 222 -20.19 7.94 -11.83
N ASP A 223 -21.52 8.06 -11.80
CA ASP A 223 -22.33 8.04 -12.99
C ASP A 223 -21.87 9.21 -13.86
N CYS A 224 -21.08 8.88 -14.89
CA CYS A 224 -20.44 9.87 -15.74
C CYS A 224 -21.50 10.78 -16.39
N THR A 225 -22.78 10.37 -16.48
CA THR A 225 -23.86 11.18 -17.07
C THR A 225 -24.08 12.49 -16.32
N LYS A 226 -23.64 12.57 -15.06
CA LYS A 226 -23.73 13.77 -14.20
C LYS A 226 -22.58 14.76 -14.36
N TRP A 227 -21.60 14.49 -15.25
CA TRP A 227 -20.43 15.36 -15.45
C TRP A 227 -20.79 16.83 -15.73
N TYR A 228 -21.92 17.06 -16.40
CA TYR A 228 -22.41 18.40 -16.75
C TYR A 228 -22.82 19.19 -15.50
N GLN A 229 -23.66 18.59 -14.66
CA GLN A 229 -24.08 19.19 -13.39
C GLN A 229 -22.87 19.39 -12.47
N PHE A 230 -21.98 18.40 -12.44
CA PHE A 230 -20.76 18.46 -11.68
C PHE A 230 -19.87 19.65 -12.09
N GLY A 231 -19.66 19.86 -13.39
CA GLY A 231 -18.89 20.99 -13.92
C GLY A 231 -19.47 22.36 -13.52
N LEU A 232 -20.79 22.52 -13.52
CA LEU A 232 -21.45 23.75 -13.06
C LEU A 232 -21.18 24.01 -11.57
N HIS A 233 -21.21 22.96 -10.75
CA HIS A 233 -20.92 23.05 -9.32
C HIS A 233 -19.45 23.39 -9.06
N LEU A 234 -18.54 22.93 -9.91
CA LEU A 234 -17.12 23.29 -9.87
C LEU A 234 -16.84 24.73 -10.32
N GLY A 235 -17.77 25.36 -11.04
CA GLY A 235 -17.65 26.75 -11.46
C GLY A 235 -17.44 26.96 -12.95
N LEU A 236 -17.59 25.93 -13.77
CA LEU A 236 -17.60 26.07 -15.22
C LEU A 236 -18.95 26.64 -15.68
N TYR A 237 -18.93 27.44 -16.74
CA TYR A 237 -20.12 28.01 -17.33
C TYR A 237 -20.76 27.07 -18.36
N ASP A 238 -22.05 27.28 -18.59
CA ASP A 238 -22.84 26.54 -19.57
C ASP A 238 -22.23 26.56 -21.00
N PRO A 239 -21.68 27.69 -21.51
CA PRO A 239 -21.01 27.69 -22.82
C PRO A 239 -19.78 26.78 -22.88
N THR A 240 -18.94 26.78 -21.83
CA THR A 240 -17.74 25.95 -21.72
C THR A 240 -18.10 24.46 -21.72
N LEU A 241 -19.12 24.08 -20.94
CA LEU A 241 -19.61 22.71 -20.87
C LEU A 241 -20.28 22.26 -22.18
N ASN A 242 -21.04 23.14 -22.84
CA ASN A 242 -21.64 22.82 -24.13
C ASN A 242 -20.60 22.64 -25.25
N ALA A 243 -19.50 23.41 -25.23
CA ALA A 243 -18.37 23.19 -26.13
C ALA A 243 -17.76 21.79 -25.93
N ILE A 244 -17.45 21.41 -24.69
CA ILE A 244 -16.94 20.08 -24.33
C ILE A 244 -17.88 18.97 -24.82
N LYS A 245 -19.20 19.18 -24.65
CA LYS A 245 -20.22 18.21 -25.08
C LYS A 245 -20.25 18.01 -26.59
N MET A 246 -20.15 19.09 -27.36
CA MET A 246 -20.17 19.05 -28.83
C MET A 246 -18.92 18.37 -29.40
N ASP A 247 -17.75 18.59 -28.80
CA ASP A 247 -16.48 18.09 -29.31
C ASP A 247 -16.28 16.58 -29.09
N HIS A 248 -16.88 16.03 -28.03
CA HIS A 248 -16.55 14.69 -27.57
C HIS A 248 -17.69 13.68 -27.59
N GLY A 249 -18.96 14.11 -27.50
CA GLY A 249 -20.18 13.29 -27.63
C GLY A 249 -20.37 12.14 -26.61
N GLN A 250 -19.29 11.64 -26.01
CA GLN A 250 -19.24 10.52 -25.09
C GLN A 250 -18.93 10.99 -23.67
N CYS A 251 -19.59 10.34 -22.73
CA CYS A 251 -19.62 10.66 -21.31
C CYS A 251 -18.23 10.73 -20.62
N LYS A 252 -17.37 9.73 -20.85
CA LYS A 252 -16.03 9.66 -20.22
C LYS A 252 -15.06 10.73 -20.73
N PRO A 253 -14.89 10.91 -22.06
CA PRO A 253 -14.09 12.02 -22.59
C PRO A 253 -14.56 13.40 -22.11
N CYS A 254 -15.88 13.63 -22.01
CA CYS A 254 -16.42 14.89 -21.50
C CYS A 254 -16.04 15.12 -20.02
N LEU A 255 -16.08 14.09 -19.17
CA LEU A 255 -15.63 14.20 -17.79
C LEU A 255 -14.14 14.57 -17.71
N ILE A 256 -13.28 13.94 -18.53
CA ILE A 256 -11.83 14.24 -18.57
C ILE A 256 -11.61 15.71 -18.94
N GLN A 257 -12.29 16.20 -19.98
CA GLN A 257 -12.16 17.60 -20.39
C GLN A 257 -12.75 18.57 -19.37
N CYS A 258 -13.85 18.20 -18.70
CA CYS A 258 -14.44 18.98 -17.61
C CYS A 258 -13.43 19.15 -16.46
N MET A 259 -12.76 18.07 -16.03
CA MET A 259 -11.72 18.16 -15.00
C MET A 259 -10.51 18.96 -15.49
N SER A 260 -10.14 18.81 -16.77
CA SER A 260 -9.07 19.59 -17.39
C SER A 260 -9.33 21.10 -17.33
N ALA A 261 -10.54 21.55 -17.67
CA ALA A 261 -10.96 22.95 -17.59
C ALA A 261 -11.00 23.46 -16.14
N TRP A 262 -11.51 22.64 -15.21
CA TRP A 262 -11.52 22.96 -13.79
C TRP A 262 -10.10 23.15 -13.22
N LEU A 263 -9.16 22.25 -13.53
CA LEU A 263 -7.76 22.34 -13.09
C LEU A 263 -7.03 23.55 -13.65
N ARG A 264 -7.39 24.02 -14.86
CA ARG A 264 -6.90 25.29 -15.42
C ARG A 264 -7.49 26.52 -14.70
N GLY A 265 -8.52 26.32 -13.89
CA GLY A 265 -9.21 27.38 -13.16
C GLY A 265 -9.98 28.31 -14.09
N GLU A 266 -10.57 27.75 -15.14
CA GLU A 266 -11.42 28.47 -16.10
C GLU A 266 -12.69 29.03 -15.44
N ASP A 267 -13.36 29.97 -16.10
CA ASP A 267 -14.61 30.58 -15.63
C ASP A 267 -14.53 31.07 -14.17
N LYS A 268 -15.54 30.75 -13.34
CA LYS A 268 -15.62 31.14 -11.93
C LYS A 268 -15.04 30.09 -10.98
N VAL A 269 -14.20 29.18 -11.46
CA VAL A 269 -13.61 28.13 -10.63
C VAL A 269 -12.80 28.71 -9.48
N ARG A 270 -12.03 29.78 -9.72
CA ARG A 270 -11.22 30.46 -8.69
C ARG A 270 -12.09 31.13 -7.63
N GLU A 271 -13.25 31.67 -8.01
CA GLU A 271 -14.21 32.27 -7.09
C GLU A 271 -14.89 31.20 -6.20
N LYS A 272 -14.94 29.94 -6.68
CA LYS A 272 -15.44 28.78 -5.94
C LYS A 272 -14.36 28.06 -5.12
N GLY A 273 -13.27 28.74 -4.78
CA GLY A 273 -12.17 28.17 -3.98
C GLY A 273 -11.06 27.53 -4.80
N GLY A 274 -11.15 27.58 -6.14
CA GLY A 274 -10.11 27.07 -7.04
C GLY A 274 -10.05 25.54 -7.10
N PRO A 275 -9.12 25.00 -7.91
CA PRO A 275 -8.91 23.56 -8.01
C PRO A 275 -8.25 23.02 -6.74
N SER A 276 -9.03 22.36 -5.89
CA SER A 276 -8.59 21.74 -4.63
C SER A 276 -9.44 20.50 -4.32
N TRP A 277 -8.91 19.58 -3.53
CA TRP A 277 -9.68 18.40 -3.10
C TRP A 277 -10.93 18.77 -2.30
N SER A 278 -10.87 19.85 -1.51
CA SER A 278 -12.01 20.34 -0.73
C SER A 278 -13.14 20.88 -1.63
N SER A 279 -12.81 21.68 -2.64
CA SER A 279 -13.80 22.19 -3.61
C SER A 279 -14.37 21.05 -4.48
N LEU A 280 -13.56 20.06 -4.83
CA LEU A 280 -14.00 18.85 -5.53
C LEU A 280 -15.00 18.04 -4.68
N ALA A 281 -14.66 17.73 -3.42
CA ALA A 281 -15.54 17.01 -2.50
C ALA A 281 -16.84 17.76 -2.22
N THR A 282 -16.79 19.09 -2.12
CA THR A 282 -17.98 19.94 -1.95
C THR A 282 -18.89 19.85 -3.18
N ALA A 283 -18.32 19.89 -4.38
CA ALA A 283 -19.11 19.72 -5.60
C ALA A 283 -19.72 18.31 -5.73
N LEU A 284 -19.01 17.26 -5.29
CA LEU A 284 -19.53 15.89 -5.29
C LEU A 284 -20.74 15.72 -4.34
N ASP A 285 -20.69 16.33 -3.16
CA ASP A 285 -21.83 16.36 -2.24
C ASP A 285 -23.08 16.98 -2.88
N THR A 286 -22.89 18.05 -3.66
CA THR A 286 -24.02 18.75 -4.29
C THR A 286 -24.71 17.95 -5.39
N ILE A 287 -24.01 16.99 -6.02
CA ILE A 287 -24.59 16.08 -7.01
C ILE A 287 -25.03 14.73 -6.40
N ALA A 288 -25.13 14.67 -5.07
CA ALA A 288 -25.50 13.51 -4.27
C ALA A 288 -24.53 12.32 -4.32
N GLU A 289 -23.28 12.54 -4.72
CA GLU A 289 -22.20 11.54 -4.75
C GLU A 289 -21.44 11.52 -3.42
N LYS A 290 -22.20 11.35 -2.32
CA LYS A 290 -21.70 11.50 -0.95
C LYS A 290 -20.64 10.48 -0.56
N SER A 291 -20.68 9.27 -1.12
CA SER A 291 -19.67 8.23 -0.87
C SER A 291 -18.29 8.68 -1.38
N ILE A 292 -18.25 9.20 -2.60
CA ILE A 292 -17.03 9.70 -3.25
C ILE A 292 -16.54 10.96 -2.54
N ALA A 293 -17.46 11.86 -2.19
CA ALA A 293 -17.12 13.08 -1.44
C ALA A 293 -16.50 12.77 -0.07
N SER A 294 -17.06 11.81 0.69
CA SER A 294 -16.49 11.39 1.98
C SER A 294 -15.11 10.79 1.79
N TYR A 295 -14.95 9.88 0.81
CA TYR A 295 -13.66 9.27 0.49
C TYR A 295 -12.57 10.32 0.18
N ILE A 296 -12.88 11.31 -0.67
CA ILE A 296 -11.93 12.38 -1.00
C ILE A 296 -11.60 13.24 0.22
N ARG A 297 -12.58 13.54 1.10
CA ARG A 297 -12.29 14.31 2.32
C ARG A 297 -11.37 13.56 3.25
N ASP A 298 -11.69 12.30 3.51
CA ASP A 298 -10.95 11.46 4.44
C ASP A 298 -9.51 11.27 3.97
N LYS A 299 -9.29 11.17 2.66
CA LYS A 299 -7.97 10.96 2.05
C LYS A 299 -7.16 12.25 1.86
N TYR A 300 -7.79 13.36 1.49
CA TYR A 300 -7.08 14.55 0.98
C TYR A 300 -7.36 15.87 1.71
N CYS A 301 -8.33 15.94 2.62
CA CYS A 301 -8.77 17.20 3.24
C CYS A 301 -8.55 17.28 4.76
N GLN A 302 -7.66 16.46 5.33
CA GLN A 302 -7.35 16.45 6.77
C GLN A 302 -6.50 17.64 7.20
#